data_AF-A0A2N1RMR2-F1
#
_entry.id   AF-A0A2N1RMR2-F1
#
_cell.length_a   1.000
_cell.length_b   1.000
_cell.length_c   1.000
_cell.angle_alpha   90.00
_cell.angle_beta   90.00
_cell.angle_gamma   90.00
#
_symmetry.space_group_name_H-M   'P 1'
#
loop_
_entity.id
_entity.type
_entity.pdbx_description
1 polymer ?
#
loop_
_entity_poly.entity_id
_entity_poly.type
_entity_poly.pdbx_seq_one_letter_code
_entity_poly.pdbx_strand_id
1 'polypeptide(L)'
;MDLDGEYIHRFDTSINGVDLSKRLVSTNHNALGYCSVKSPDKYESGAWCVVHDYGGSTGWDNISWNSWEPVGTKVQVQVRSSNDQINWSNWEDAGNGLSLKMTPPGRYLQVEVNLERFNNTESPVLYDISFNPLNVTSEATDLAVSIMGNASSVGIGDTVHLVISLSNLGPKACDAKLNYK
;
A
#
# COMPACT_ATOMS: atom_id res chain seq x y z
N MET A 1 17.55 11.84 44.57
CA MET A 1 18.74 11.14 44.04
C MET A 1 19.85 11.43 45.04
N ASP A 2 20.51 10.39 45.56
CA ASP A 2 21.59 10.51 46.55
C ASP A 2 22.68 11.45 46.00
N LEU A 3 22.90 12.58 46.66
CA LEU A 3 23.88 13.58 46.24
C LEU A 3 25.30 13.22 46.69
N ASP A 4 25.43 12.33 47.70
CA ASP A 4 26.68 12.05 48.38
C ASP A 4 27.31 10.71 47.91
N GLY A 5 26.58 9.90 47.13
CA GLY A 5 27.09 8.67 46.52
C GLY A 5 27.42 7.54 47.50
N GLU A 6 26.93 7.62 48.73
CA GLU A 6 27.18 6.66 49.81
C GLU A 6 26.19 5.48 49.84
N TYR A 7 25.13 5.51 49.03
CA TYR A 7 24.11 4.48 49.01
C TYR A 7 24.15 3.61 47.75
N ILE A 8 24.07 2.29 47.95
CA ILE A 8 23.73 1.34 46.88
C ILE A 8 22.25 1.00 46.99
N HIS A 9 21.56 1.10 45.86
CA HIS A 9 20.14 0.79 45.74
C HIS A 9 19.93 -0.48 44.92
N ARG A 10 19.01 -1.34 45.34
CA ARG A 10 18.42 -2.38 44.51
C ARG A 10 17.08 -1.87 43.98
N PHE A 11 16.86 -2.05 42.68
CA PHE A 11 15.58 -1.76 42.04
C PHE A 11 14.78 -3.05 41.91
N ASP A 12 13.53 -3.01 42.34
CA ASP A 12 12.55 -4.06 42.11
C ASP A 12 11.59 -3.61 41.00
N THR A 13 11.56 -4.40 39.93
CA THR A 13 10.73 -4.15 38.75
C THR A 13 9.24 -4.34 39.00
N SER A 14 8.85 -5.10 40.03
CA SER A 14 7.44 -5.35 40.36
C SER A 14 6.74 -4.15 41.01
N ILE A 15 7.51 -3.30 41.71
CA ILE A 15 7.03 -2.07 42.36
C ILE A 15 7.51 -0.80 41.66
N ASN A 16 8.28 -0.94 40.57
CA ASN A 16 8.89 0.14 39.81
C ASN A 16 9.64 1.16 40.71
N GLY A 17 10.41 0.64 41.67
CA GLY A 17 11.02 1.45 42.71
C GLY A 17 12.22 0.79 43.38
N VAL A 18 12.83 1.51 44.33
CA VAL A 18 13.92 0.98 45.16
C VAL A 18 13.32 0.17 46.30
N ASP A 19 13.65 -1.12 46.38
CA ASP A 19 13.16 -2.01 47.43
C ASP A 19 14.19 -2.20 48.57
N LEU A 20 15.47 -1.91 48.28
CA LEU A 20 16.55 -2.00 49.24
C LEU A 20 17.54 -0.85 49.05
N SER A 21 17.93 -0.23 50.16
CA SER A 21 19.03 0.74 50.20
C SER A 21 20.04 0.33 51.25
N LYS A 22 21.32 0.30 50.89
CA LYS A 22 22.43 0.01 51.81
C LYS A 22 23.41 1.18 51.81
N ARG A 23 23.62 1.77 52.97
CA ARG A 23 24.67 2.77 53.18
C ARG A 23 26.02 2.10 53.32
N LEU A 24 27.00 2.63 52.58
CA LEU A 24 28.41 2.33 52.72
C LEU A 24 29.12 3.65 53.06
N VAL A 25 29.52 3.78 54.32
CA VAL A 25 30.09 5.04 54.85
C VAL A 25 31.48 5.26 54.26
N SER A 26 31.79 6.49 53.83
CA SER A 26 33.12 6.88 53.32
C SER A 26 33.53 6.22 52.00
N THR A 27 32.59 5.70 51.23
CA THR A 27 32.81 5.23 49.85
C THR A 27 32.06 6.14 48.88
N ASN A 28 32.70 6.56 47.79
CA ASN A 28 32.04 7.27 46.70
C ASN A 28 31.82 6.29 45.54
N HIS A 29 30.56 6.07 45.16
CA HIS A 29 30.22 5.23 44.03
C HIS A 29 29.60 6.07 42.90
N ASN A 30 30.27 6.12 41.75
CA ASN A 30 29.73 6.74 40.56
C ASN A 30 28.73 5.77 39.92
N ALA A 31 27.47 5.80 40.34
CA ALA A 31 26.41 5.06 39.68
C ALA A 31 26.07 5.71 38.33
N LEU A 32 26.96 5.61 37.34
CA LEU A 32 26.63 5.84 35.92
C LEU A 32 25.86 4.65 35.33
N GLY A 33 24.98 4.07 36.14
CA GLY A 33 24.06 3.02 35.73
C GLY A 33 22.80 3.67 35.21
N TYR A 34 22.72 3.88 33.89
CA TYR A 34 21.44 4.12 33.25
C TYR A 34 20.61 2.84 33.39
N CYS A 35 19.79 2.75 34.43
CA CYS A 35 18.66 1.84 34.38
C CYS A 35 17.65 2.50 33.43
N SER A 36 17.58 2.01 32.19
CA SER A 36 16.47 2.32 31.31
C SER A 36 15.23 1.70 31.95
N VAL A 37 14.52 2.48 32.77
CA VAL A 37 13.14 2.18 33.15
C VAL A 37 12.40 2.01 31.82
N LYS A 38 11.69 0.89 31.63
CA LYS A 38 10.77 0.78 30.49
C LYS A 38 9.77 1.94 30.64
N SER A 39 9.89 2.96 29.79
CA SER A 39 8.93 4.06 29.76
C SER A 39 7.55 3.50 29.37
N PRO A 40 6.46 3.85 30.06
CA PRO A 40 5.11 3.44 29.67
C PRO A 40 4.60 4.12 28.38
N ASP A 41 5.36 5.07 27.84
CA ASP A 41 4.99 5.90 26.69
C ASP A 41 5.59 5.40 25.35
N LYS A 42 5.68 4.09 25.16
CA LYS A 42 6.30 3.53 23.96
C LYS A 42 5.29 3.44 22.82
N TYR A 43 5.24 4.50 22.02
CA TYR A 43 4.93 4.34 20.60
C TYR A 43 6.04 3.50 19.97
N GLU A 44 5.69 2.33 19.44
CA GLU A 44 6.58 1.47 18.67
C GLU A 44 5.98 1.27 17.28
N SER A 45 6.82 1.32 16.26
CA SER A 45 6.42 1.06 14.89
C SER A 45 7.40 0.13 14.18
N GLY A 46 6.87 -0.62 13.22
CA GLY A 46 7.64 -1.44 12.29
C GLY A 46 7.06 -1.31 10.89
N ALA A 47 7.92 -1.31 9.89
CA ALA A 47 7.54 -1.23 8.48
C ALA A 47 7.89 -2.53 7.76
N TRP A 48 6.97 -3.01 6.93
CA TRP A 48 7.21 -4.12 6.00
C TRP A 48 6.92 -3.65 4.57
N CYS A 49 7.87 -3.87 3.66
CA CYS A 49 7.74 -3.47 2.27
C CYS A 49 7.85 -4.66 1.34
N VAL A 50 6.97 -4.73 0.34
CA VAL A 50 6.99 -5.75 -0.71
C VAL A 50 6.70 -5.14 -2.07
N VAL A 51 7.27 -5.71 -3.13
CA VAL A 51 6.95 -5.37 -4.51
C VAL A 51 6.33 -6.59 -5.18
N HIS A 52 5.13 -6.41 -5.71
CA HIS A 52 4.45 -7.40 -6.55
C HIS A 52 4.69 -7.07 -8.04
N ASP A 53 5.05 -8.08 -8.83
CA ASP A 53 5.19 -7.98 -10.29
C ASP A 53 4.06 -8.76 -10.96
N TYR A 54 3.22 -8.06 -11.73
CA TYR A 54 2.12 -8.67 -12.47
C TYR A 54 2.55 -9.27 -13.82
N GLY A 55 3.80 -9.04 -14.24
CA GLY A 55 4.36 -9.49 -15.52
C GLY A 55 4.05 -8.58 -16.72
N GLY A 56 3.12 -7.62 -16.56
CA GLY A 56 2.75 -6.62 -17.55
C GLY A 56 2.02 -5.44 -16.92
N SER A 57 1.84 -4.34 -17.65
CA SER A 57 1.13 -3.17 -17.12
C SER A 57 -0.36 -3.48 -16.90
N THR A 58 -0.85 -3.26 -15.69
CA THR A 58 -2.25 -3.45 -15.32
C THR A 58 -2.75 -2.28 -14.46
N GLY A 59 -4.06 -2.04 -14.49
CA GLY A 59 -4.71 -1.24 -13.46
C GLY A 59 -4.77 -2.02 -12.14
N TRP A 60 -4.79 -1.31 -11.02
CA TRP A 60 -4.92 -1.87 -9.67
C TRP A 60 -6.28 -1.51 -9.11
N ASP A 61 -7.10 -2.49 -8.71
CA ASP A 61 -8.47 -2.22 -8.23
C ASP A 61 -8.41 -1.91 -6.75
N ASN A 62 -8.16 -2.94 -5.94
CA ASN A 62 -8.03 -2.80 -4.51
C ASN A 62 -6.94 -3.73 -3.96
N ILE A 63 -6.59 -3.45 -2.72
CA ILE A 63 -5.77 -4.32 -1.88
C ILE A 63 -6.58 -4.64 -0.63
N SER A 64 -6.55 -5.90 -0.22
CA SER A 64 -7.24 -6.37 0.99
C SER A 64 -6.28 -7.16 1.88
N TRP A 65 -6.55 -7.17 3.18
CA TRP A 65 -5.71 -7.89 4.14
C TRP A 65 -6.52 -8.38 5.34
N ASN A 66 -5.98 -9.39 6.00
CA ASN A 66 -6.44 -9.82 7.32
C ASN A 66 -5.43 -9.41 8.38
N SER A 67 -5.91 -8.73 9.42
CA SER A 67 -5.09 -8.30 10.56
C SER A 67 -5.77 -8.60 11.89
N TRP A 68 -4.96 -8.70 12.94
CA TRP A 68 -5.42 -8.60 14.33
C TRP A 68 -4.82 -7.33 14.94
N GLU A 69 -5.69 -6.42 15.32
CA GLU A 69 -5.34 -5.11 15.87
C GLU A 69 -5.95 -4.97 17.28
N PRO A 70 -5.22 -5.36 18.33
CA PRO A 70 -5.60 -5.07 19.71
C PRO A 70 -5.86 -3.58 19.94
N VAL A 71 -6.57 -3.26 21.02
CA VAL A 71 -6.77 -1.87 21.44
C VAL A 71 -5.41 -1.19 21.61
N GLY A 72 -5.30 0.02 21.03
CA GLY A 72 -4.05 0.76 21.02
C GLY A 72 -3.02 0.26 20.00
N THR A 73 -3.42 -0.50 18.98
CA THR A 73 -2.59 -0.82 17.81
C THR A 73 -3.24 -0.33 16.52
N LYS A 74 -2.46 -0.29 15.44
CA LYS A 74 -2.95 0.06 14.12
C LYS A 74 -2.12 -0.61 13.02
N VAL A 75 -2.78 -1.05 11.95
CA VAL A 75 -2.13 -1.37 10.67
C VAL A 75 -2.49 -0.29 9.65
N GLN A 76 -1.47 0.32 9.04
CA GLN A 76 -1.62 1.25 7.92
C GLN A 76 -0.95 0.67 6.68
N VAL A 77 -1.61 0.79 5.53
CA VAL A 77 -1.10 0.28 4.26
C VAL A 77 -1.05 1.42 3.26
N GLN A 78 0.10 1.58 2.62
CA GLN A 78 0.31 2.52 1.53
C GLN A 78 0.79 1.78 0.30
N VAL A 79 0.37 2.25 -0.87
CA VAL A 79 0.71 1.63 -2.15
C VAL A 79 1.19 2.66 -3.15
N ARG A 80 2.03 2.22 -4.09
CA ARG A 80 2.42 2.99 -5.28
C ARG A 80 2.79 2.04 -6.41
N SER A 81 2.67 2.51 -7.64
CA SER A 81 2.95 1.68 -8.82
C SER A 81 4.14 2.19 -9.63
N SER A 82 4.71 1.30 -10.43
CA SER A 82 5.79 1.58 -11.37
C SER A 82 5.75 0.67 -12.58
N ASN A 83 6.31 1.11 -13.70
CA ASN A 83 6.56 0.26 -14.86
C ASN A 83 7.97 -0.35 -14.90
N ASP A 84 8.92 0.19 -14.12
CA ASP A 84 10.36 -0.11 -14.24
C ASP A 84 11.08 -0.32 -12.89
N GLN A 85 10.38 -0.23 -11.76
CA GLN A 85 10.91 -0.24 -10.38
C GLN A 85 11.86 0.92 -10.03
N ILE A 86 12.02 1.90 -10.91
CA ILE A 86 12.90 3.07 -10.73
C ILE A 86 12.04 4.32 -10.54
N ASN A 87 11.09 4.53 -11.45
CA ASN A 87 10.16 5.64 -11.44
C ASN A 87 8.85 5.18 -10.81
N TRP A 88 8.57 5.68 -9.61
CA TRP A 88 7.38 5.31 -8.84
C TRP A 88 6.36 6.45 -8.82
N SER A 89 5.08 6.11 -8.78
CA SER A 89 4.02 7.07 -8.49
C SER A 89 4.16 7.64 -7.06
N ASN A 90 3.36 8.67 -6.77
CA ASN A 90 3.12 9.06 -5.38
C ASN A 90 2.49 7.90 -4.61
N TRP A 91 2.73 7.87 -3.30
CA TRP A 91 2.06 6.96 -2.38
C TRP A 91 0.58 7.32 -2.24
N GLU A 92 -0.25 6.29 -2.16
CA GLU A 92 -1.66 6.35 -1.82
C GLU A 92 -1.93 5.56 -0.53
N ASP A 93 -2.67 6.14 0.40
CA ASP A 93 -3.19 5.42 1.57
C ASP A 93 -4.31 4.47 1.12
N ALA A 94 -4.07 3.17 1.29
CA ALA A 94 -5.04 2.15 0.93
C ALA A 94 -6.01 1.87 2.10
N GLY A 95 -7.30 1.73 1.78
CA GLY A 95 -8.29 1.19 2.71
C GLY A 95 -8.50 -0.30 2.47
N ASN A 96 -8.70 -1.08 3.53
CA ASN A 96 -8.86 -2.54 3.41
C ASN A 96 -10.06 -2.90 2.52
N GLY A 97 -9.79 -3.49 1.36
CA GLY A 97 -10.80 -3.88 0.37
C GLY A 97 -11.43 -2.71 -0.39
N LEU A 98 -10.98 -1.46 -0.19
CA LEU A 98 -11.48 -0.29 -0.89
C LEU A 98 -10.68 -0.05 -2.17
N SER A 99 -11.36 0.44 -3.21
CA SER A 99 -10.71 0.74 -4.48
C SER A 99 -9.66 1.86 -4.35
N LEU A 100 -8.52 1.63 -4.98
CA LEU A 100 -7.45 2.59 -5.20
C LEU A 100 -7.90 3.62 -6.23
N LYS A 101 -7.63 4.89 -5.97
CA LYS A 101 -8.11 6.02 -6.77
C LYS A 101 -6.97 6.80 -7.40
N MET A 102 -5.82 6.86 -6.73
CA MET A 102 -4.68 7.68 -7.15
C MET A 102 -3.54 6.86 -7.75
N THR A 103 -3.53 5.55 -7.50
CA THR A 103 -2.49 4.63 -7.98
C THR A 103 -2.68 4.39 -9.48
N PRO A 104 -1.77 4.88 -10.35
CA PRO A 104 -1.91 4.68 -11.78
C PRO A 104 -1.64 3.22 -12.17
N PRO A 105 -2.05 2.79 -13.38
CA PRO A 105 -1.68 1.50 -13.93
C PRO A 105 -0.15 1.33 -14.01
N GLY A 106 0.33 0.12 -13.73
CA GLY A 106 1.75 -0.21 -13.77
C GLY A 106 1.99 -1.71 -13.74
N ARG A 107 3.23 -2.13 -14.05
CA ARG A 107 3.64 -3.53 -13.95
C ARG A 107 3.90 -3.98 -12.52
N TYR A 108 4.48 -3.09 -11.74
CA TYR A 108 4.87 -3.32 -10.36
C TYR A 108 3.98 -2.52 -9.42
N LEU A 109 3.58 -3.15 -8.31
CA LEU A 109 2.96 -2.48 -7.18
C LEU A 109 3.86 -2.66 -5.96
N GLN A 110 4.32 -1.55 -5.40
CA GLN A 110 5.00 -1.56 -4.11
C GLN A 110 3.99 -1.25 -3.01
N VAL A 111 4.08 -2.02 -1.94
CA VAL A 111 3.26 -1.85 -0.75
C VAL A 111 4.16 -1.70 0.46
N GLU A 112 3.83 -0.72 1.28
CA GLU A 112 4.42 -0.50 2.59
C GLU A 112 3.33 -0.66 3.64
N VAL A 113 3.59 -1.50 4.64
CA VAL A 113 2.71 -1.71 5.77
C VAL A 113 3.40 -1.21 7.03
N ASN A 114 2.77 -0.25 7.69
CA ASN A 114 3.20 0.28 8.97
C ASN A 114 2.35 -0.34 10.10
N LEU A 115 3.03 -1.04 11.00
CA LEU A 115 2.48 -1.68 12.18
C LEU A 115 2.79 -0.79 13.38
N GLU A 116 1.77 -0.18 13.97
CA GLU A 116 1.92 0.78 15.05
C GLU A 116 1.32 0.28 16.36
N ARG A 117 1.95 0.67 17.46
CA ARG A 117 1.57 0.30 18.81
C ARG A 117 1.66 1.50 19.74
N PHE A 118 0.58 1.84 20.43
CA PHE A 118 0.43 3.01 21.29
C PHE A 118 0.22 2.56 22.75
N ASN A 119 1.29 2.53 23.53
CA ASN A 119 1.26 2.30 24.99
C ASN A 119 0.59 0.99 25.42
N ASN A 120 0.77 -0.08 24.64
CA ASN A 120 0.33 -1.42 25.02
C ASN A 120 1.51 -2.42 24.99
N THR A 121 1.27 -3.65 25.42
CA THR A 121 2.24 -4.75 25.33
C THR A 121 2.02 -5.67 24.13
N GLU A 122 0.90 -5.51 23.42
CA GLU A 122 0.48 -6.40 22.33
C GLU A 122 0.73 -5.72 20.98
N SER A 123 1.43 -6.40 20.07
CA SER A 123 1.69 -5.86 18.74
C SER A 123 0.57 -6.24 17.75
N PRO A 124 0.25 -5.37 16.78
CA PRO A 124 -0.65 -5.77 15.70
C PRO A 124 0.00 -6.87 14.86
N VAL A 125 -0.82 -7.73 14.27
CA VAL A 125 -0.39 -8.83 13.40
C VAL A 125 -1.06 -8.68 12.05
N LEU A 126 -0.27 -8.66 10.97
CA LEU A 126 -0.75 -8.83 9.60
C LEU A 126 -0.59 -10.31 9.22
N TYR A 127 -1.70 -10.97 8.86
CA TYR A 127 -1.67 -12.39 8.49
C TYR A 127 -1.38 -12.59 7.01
N ASP A 128 -2.08 -11.84 6.16
CA ASP A 128 -1.97 -11.92 4.72
C ASP A 128 -2.40 -10.60 4.07
N ILE A 129 -1.95 -10.41 2.83
CA ILE A 129 -2.32 -9.30 1.96
C ILE A 129 -2.56 -9.84 0.56
N SER A 130 -3.64 -9.40 -0.08
CA SER A 130 -4.08 -9.84 -1.39
C SER A 130 -4.22 -8.65 -2.33
N PHE A 131 -3.77 -8.85 -3.56
CA PHE A 131 -3.78 -7.82 -4.61
C PHE A 131 -4.82 -8.20 -5.66
N ASN A 132 -5.75 -7.29 -5.96
CA ASN A 132 -6.68 -7.48 -7.05
C ASN A 132 -6.38 -6.48 -8.16
N PRO A 133 -5.93 -6.94 -9.34
CA PRO A 133 -5.84 -6.06 -10.50
C PRO A 133 -7.24 -5.59 -10.89
N LEU A 134 -7.33 -4.40 -11.49
CA LEU A 134 -8.54 -4.02 -12.22
C LEU A 134 -8.77 -5.07 -13.29
N ASN A 135 -9.89 -5.78 -13.17
CA ASN A 135 -10.46 -6.52 -14.29
C ASN A 135 -10.99 -5.49 -15.31
N VAL A 136 -10.06 -4.78 -15.95
CA VAL A 136 -10.32 -4.32 -17.30
C VAL A 136 -10.40 -5.60 -18.11
N THR A 137 -11.62 -6.10 -18.30
CA THR A 137 -11.88 -6.89 -19.47
C THR A 137 -11.35 -6.04 -20.62
N SER A 138 -10.23 -6.48 -21.19
CA SER A 138 -9.69 -6.04 -22.47
C SER A 138 -10.66 -6.44 -23.60
N GLU A 139 -11.95 -6.17 -23.38
CA GLU A 139 -13.12 -6.55 -24.15
C GLU A 139 -14.07 -5.33 -24.24
N ALA A 140 -13.60 -4.12 -23.95
CA ALA A 140 -14.23 -2.93 -24.50
C ALA A 140 -13.93 -2.98 -26.00
N THR A 141 -14.87 -3.52 -26.77
CA THR A 141 -14.89 -3.68 -28.24
C THR A 141 -13.72 -2.99 -28.93
N ASP A 142 -12.71 -3.79 -29.27
CA ASP A 142 -11.50 -3.35 -29.96
C ASP A 142 -11.84 -2.68 -31.32
N LEU A 143 -12.98 -3.01 -31.92
CA LEU A 143 -13.33 -2.53 -33.25
C LEU A 143 -14.31 -1.35 -33.19
N ALA A 144 -13.86 -0.18 -33.67
CA ALA A 144 -14.76 0.93 -34.01
C ALA A 144 -15.07 0.94 -35.51
N VAL A 145 -16.31 1.32 -35.85
CA VAL A 145 -16.81 1.40 -37.22
C VAL A 145 -17.37 2.80 -37.49
N SER A 146 -17.00 3.41 -38.61
CA SER A 146 -17.64 4.62 -39.12
C SER A 146 -18.04 4.44 -40.58
N ILE A 147 -19.18 5.02 -40.95
CA ILE A 147 -19.74 4.97 -42.30
C ILE A 147 -20.02 6.40 -42.76
N MET A 148 -19.48 6.77 -43.91
CA MET A 148 -19.74 8.07 -44.54
C MET A 148 -20.19 7.87 -45.98
N GLY A 149 -21.24 8.59 -46.38
CA GLY A 149 -21.66 8.69 -47.78
C GLY A 149 -21.09 9.95 -48.43
N ASN A 150 -20.83 9.90 -49.74
CA ASN A 150 -20.34 11.04 -50.51
C ASN A 150 -21.41 12.11 -50.79
N ALA A 151 -22.68 11.85 -50.50
CA ALA A 151 -23.79 12.77 -50.75
C ALA A 151 -24.88 12.66 -49.67
N SER A 152 -25.50 13.79 -49.35
CA SER A 152 -26.63 13.89 -48.40
C SER A 152 -28.01 13.86 -49.06
N SER A 153 -28.06 13.95 -50.40
CA SER A 153 -29.26 13.75 -51.22
C SER A 153 -28.88 13.01 -52.51
N VAL A 154 -29.73 12.10 -52.97
CA VAL A 154 -29.44 11.18 -54.08
C VAL A 154 -30.66 11.10 -55.00
N GLY A 155 -30.46 11.27 -56.31
CA GLY A 155 -31.48 11.10 -57.34
C GLY A 155 -31.53 9.68 -57.90
N ILE A 156 -32.61 9.35 -58.62
CA ILE A 156 -32.72 8.06 -59.30
C ILE A 156 -31.69 8.00 -60.44
N GLY A 157 -30.83 6.99 -60.41
CA GLY A 157 -29.75 6.79 -61.39
C GLY A 157 -28.38 7.29 -60.93
N ASP A 158 -28.29 7.96 -59.77
CA ASP A 158 -27.01 8.41 -59.21
C ASP A 158 -26.22 7.24 -58.60
N THR A 159 -24.89 7.29 -58.76
CA THR A 159 -23.97 6.35 -58.09
C THR A 159 -23.49 6.95 -56.77
N VAL A 160 -23.66 6.22 -55.67
CA VAL A 160 -23.24 6.64 -54.32
C VAL A 160 -21.97 5.90 -53.92
N HIS A 161 -21.03 6.63 -53.34
CA HIS A 161 -19.84 6.07 -52.73
C HIS A 161 -19.99 6.08 -51.20
N LEU A 162 -19.98 4.88 -50.61
CA LEU A 162 -19.93 4.68 -49.17
C LEU A 162 -18.51 4.32 -48.76
N VAL A 163 -17.97 5.05 -47.78
CA VAL A 163 -16.68 4.74 -47.16
C VAL A 163 -16.96 4.18 -45.78
N ILE A 164 -16.53 2.94 -45.54
CA ILE A 164 -16.64 2.25 -44.25
C ILE A 164 -15.22 2.12 -43.69
N SER A 165 -14.97 2.74 -42.55
CA SER A 165 -13.71 2.64 -41.83
C SER A 165 -13.86 1.73 -40.63
N LEU A 166 -12.95 0.76 -40.51
CA LEU A 166 -12.82 -0.12 -39.35
C LEU A 166 -11.49 0.21 -38.69
N SER A 167 -11.50 0.49 -37.39
CA SER A 167 -10.28 0.76 -36.61
C SER A 167 -10.20 -0.16 -35.42
N ASN A 168 -9.09 -0.89 -35.32
CA ASN A 168 -8.67 -1.59 -34.12
C ASN A 168 -8.14 -0.54 -33.12
N LEU A 169 -8.81 -0.44 -31.97
CA LEU A 169 -8.56 0.47 -30.87
C LEU A 169 -7.92 -0.25 -29.68
N GLY A 170 -7.79 -1.57 -29.75
CA GLY A 170 -7.25 -2.42 -28.71
C GLY A 170 -5.80 -2.84 -28.97
N PRO A 171 -5.21 -3.58 -28.02
CA PRO A 171 -3.79 -3.93 -28.07
C PRO A 171 -3.50 -5.20 -28.90
N LYS A 172 -4.51 -5.93 -29.38
CA LYS A 172 -4.36 -7.23 -30.04
C LYS A 172 -4.86 -7.16 -31.47
N ALA A 173 -4.23 -7.90 -32.38
CA ALA A 173 -4.75 -8.04 -33.74
C ALA A 173 -6.14 -8.71 -33.73
N CYS A 174 -7.03 -8.25 -34.61
CA CYS A 174 -8.37 -8.80 -34.77
C CYS A 174 -8.73 -8.97 -36.25
N ASP A 175 -9.51 -10.00 -36.56
CA ASP A 175 -10.07 -10.22 -37.88
C ASP A 175 -11.46 -9.57 -37.98
N ALA A 176 -11.70 -8.80 -39.04
CA ALA A 176 -12.99 -8.17 -39.30
C ALA A 176 -13.56 -8.59 -40.65
N LYS A 177 -14.88 -8.82 -40.72
CA LYS A 177 -15.59 -9.17 -41.95
C LYS A 177 -16.73 -8.19 -42.22
N LEU A 178 -16.66 -7.51 -43.37
CA LEU A 178 -17.72 -6.65 -43.88
C LEU A 178 -18.65 -7.45 -44.81
N ASN A 179 -19.96 -7.37 -44.58
CA ASN A 179 -20.98 -7.89 -45.51
C ASN A 179 -21.93 -6.73 -45.87
N TYR A 180 -22.27 -6.59 -47.15
CA TYR A 180 -23.26 -5.60 -47.63
C TYR A 180 -24.42 -6.32 -48.30
N LYS A 181 -25.62 -5.73 -48.26
CA LYS A 181 -26.85 -6.20 -48.91
C LYS A 181 -27.55 -5.04 -49.59
#